data_AF-A0A7V4WW04-F1
#
_entry.id   AF-A0A7V4WW04-F1
#
_cell.length_a   1.000
_cell.length_b   1.000
_cell.length_c   1.000
_cell.angle_alpha   90.00
_cell.angle_beta   90.00
_cell.angle_gamma   90.00
#
_symmetry.space_group_name_H-M   'P 1'
#
loop_
_entity.id
_entity.type
_entity.pdbx_description
1 polymer ?
#
loop_
_entity_poly.entity_id
_entity_poly.type
_entity_poly.pdbx_seq_one_letter_code
_entity_poly.pdbx_strand_id
1 'polypeptide(L)'
;MKISKIYSNKNFKNIEFKEEFNTVIAFIKSNKKKDTHNLGKTSLLRVIDFLLLSKIDKKRDKLFGNDLFIGQEFFGEFELNNGKFLLVKRSVDLATKVSFKLLDNKLDGFIVNVDWDIEDLSFDKAKEKL
;
A
#
# COMPACT_ATOMS: atom_id res chain seq x y z
N MET A 1 14.85 -1.96 6.85
CA MET A 1 13.37 -1.93 6.83
C MET A 1 12.92 -2.95 5.80
N LYS A 2 11.89 -3.74 6.11
CA LYS A 2 11.31 -4.76 5.20
C LYS A 2 9.80 -4.58 5.13
N ILE A 3 9.19 -4.91 4.00
CA ILE A 3 7.73 -4.93 3.88
C ILE A 3 7.19 -6.25 4.43
N SER A 4 6.23 -6.16 5.35
CA SER A 4 5.61 -7.32 6.00
C SER A 4 4.24 -7.62 5.38
N LYS A 5 3.39 -6.60 5.24
CA LYS A 5 2.04 -6.73 4.69
C LYS A 5 1.65 -5.53 3.84
N ILE A 6 0.82 -5.80 2.83
CA ILE A 6 0.03 -4.78 2.12
C ILE A 6 -1.40 -5.27 2.05
N TYR A 7 -2.34 -4.41 2.43
CA TYR A 7 -3.75 -4.75 2.42
C TYR A 7 -4.62 -3.50 2.26
N SER A 8 -5.93 -3.72 2.18
CA SER A 8 -6.87 -2.64 1.89
C SER A 8 -8.25 -2.88 2.51
N ASN A 9 -9.03 -1.80 2.66
CA ASN A 9 -10.41 -1.84 3.17
C ASN A 9 -11.47 -2.27 2.12
N LYS A 10 -11.11 -2.39 0.84
CA LYS A 10 -12.00 -2.87 -0.25
C LYS A 10 -11.26 -3.87 -1.15
N ASN A 11 -11.62 -3.91 -2.43
CA ASN A 11 -11.18 -4.89 -3.42
C ASN A 11 -9.70 -4.71 -3.80
N PHE A 12 -8.81 -5.18 -2.93
CA PHE A 12 -7.42 -5.45 -3.21
C PHE A 12 -7.05 -6.73 -2.48
N LYS A 13 -6.33 -7.64 -3.14
CA LYS A 13 -5.94 -8.88 -2.49
C LYS A 13 -4.90 -8.57 -1.42
N ASN A 14 -5.19 -8.93 -0.17
CA ASN A 14 -4.24 -8.80 0.92
C ASN A 14 -3.00 -9.68 0.66
N ILE A 15 -1.83 -9.12 0.91
CA ILE A 15 -0.53 -9.76 0.68
C ILE A 15 0.23 -9.72 1.99
N GLU A 16 0.69 -10.89 2.41
CA GLU A 16 1.69 -11.02 3.45
C GLU A 16 2.98 -11.54 2.81
N PHE A 17 4.07 -10.82 3.02
CA PHE A 17 5.36 -11.12 2.46
C PHE A 17 6.11 -12.10 3.37
N LYS A 18 6.92 -12.97 2.75
CA LYS A 18 7.90 -13.80 3.47
C LYS A 18 9.17 -12.99 3.73
N GLU A 19 9.92 -13.34 4.77
CA GLU A 19 11.08 -12.55 5.22
C GLU A 19 12.25 -12.48 4.23
N GLU A 20 12.35 -13.49 3.36
CA GLU A 20 13.45 -13.63 2.42
C GLU A 20 13.01 -13.17 1.03
N PHE A 21 12.92 -14.09 0.09
CA PHE A 21 12.68 -13.80 -1.31
C PHE A 21 11.19 -13.99 -1.66
N ASN A 22 10.61 -12.96 -2.27
CA ASN A 22 9.25 -12.98 -2.76
C ASN A 22 9.27 -12.79 -4.29
N THR A 23 8.49 -13.58 -5.02
CA THR A 23 8.35 -13.44 -6.48
C THR A 23 6.92 -13.11 -6.86
N VAL A 24 6.73 -12.09 -7.68
CA VAL A 24 5.43 -11.72 -8.24
C VAL A 24 5.36 -12.20 -9.68
N ILE A 25 4.59 -13.26 -9.93
CA ILE A 25 4.39 -13.84 -11.26
C ILE A 25 2.96 -13.57 -11.70
N ALA A 26 2.78 -13.24 -12.98
CA ALA A 26 1.46 -13.08 -13.57
C ALA A 26 1.30 -14.05 -14.74
N PHE A 27 0.21 -14.80 -14.73
CA PHE A 27 -0.12 -15.78 -15.76
C PHE A 27 -1.35 -15.33 -16.56
N ILE A 28 -1.40 -15.68 -17.84
CA ILE A 28 -2.53 -15.39 -18.72
C ILE A 28 -3.31 -16.69 -18.92
N LYS A 29 -4.57 -16.73 -18.48
CA LYS A 29 -5.48 -17.85 -18.73
C LYS A 29 -6.50 -17.49 -19.83
N SER A 30 -6.01 -17.12 -21.02
CA SER A 30 -6.85 -16.72 -22.16
C SER A 30 -6.15 -17.01 -23.49
N ASN A 31 -6.87 -17.64 -24.43
CA ASN A 31 -6.42 -17.84 -25.82
C ASN A 31 -6.55 -16.57 -26.70
N LYS A 32 -7.14 -15.48 -26.18
CA LYS A 32 -7.29 -14.21 -26.91
C LYS A 32 -6.07 -13.32 -26.63
N LYS A 33 -5.38 -12.89 -27.69
CA LYS A 33 -4.31 -11.85 -27.70
C LYS A 33 -4.84 -10.46 -27.36
N LYS A 34 -5.58 -10.29 -26.25
CA LYS A 34 -5.90 -8.96 -25.73
C LYS A 34 -4.79 -8.57 -24.75
N ASP A 35 -4.19 -7.41 -25.00
CA ASP A 35 -3.02 -6.80 -24.37
C ASP A 35 -2.50 -7.49 -23.09
N THR A 36 -1.44 -8.26 -23.29
CA THR A 36 -0.75 -9.11 -22.31
C THR A 36 0.03 -8.35 -21.23
N HIS A 37 0.05 -7.02 -21.29
CA HIS A 37 0.93 -6.18 -20.48
C HIS A 37 0.33 -5.70 -19.14
N ASN A 38 -1.00 -5.78 -18.95
CA ASN A 38 -1.70 -5.17 -17.81
C ASN A 38 -2.25 -6.16 -16.77
N LEU A 39 -1.43 -7.12 -16.33
CA LEU A 39 -1.82 -8.14 -15.34
C LEU A 39 -1.68 -7.68 -13.87
N GLY A 40 -1.63 -6.37 -13.62
CA GLY A 40 -1.57 -5.81 -12.26
C GLY A 40 -0.21 -5.80 -11.56
N LYS A 41 0.86 -6.30 -12.21
CA LYS A 41 2.23 -6.27 -11.64
C LYS A 41 2.69 -4.84 -11.32
N THR A 42 2.57 -3.94 -12.30
CA THR A 42 2.89 -2.52 -12.13
C THR A 42 1.97 -1.84 -11.11
N SER A 43 0.71 -2.30 -11.01
CA SER A 43 -0.23 -1.79 -10.01
C SER A 43 0.23 -2.09 -8.58
N LEU A 44 0.73 -3.32 -8.32
CA LEU A 44 1.30 -3.66 -7.02
C LEU A 44 2.51 -2.80 -6.66
N LEU A 45 3.45 -2.62 -7.61
CA LEU A 45 4.59 -1.72 -7.40
C LEU A 45 4.14 -0.28 -7.11
N ARG A 46 3.10 0.19 -7.82
CA ARG A 46 2.56 1.54 -7.60
C ARG A 46 1.91 1.70 -6.23
N VAL A 47 1.24 0.67 -5.71
CA VAL A 47 0.71 0.66 -4.34
C VAL A 47 1.84 0.65 -3.30
N ILE A 48 2.92 -0.12 -3.54
CA ILE A 48 4.11 -0.09 -2.67
C ILE A 48 4.70 1.34 -2.64
N ASP A 49 4.94 1.96 -3.80
CA ASP A 49 5.44 3.33 -3.88
C ASP A 49 4.49 4.32 -3.18
N PHE A 50 3.18 4.12 -3.29
CA PHE A 50 2.21 4.95 -2.60
C PHE A 50 2.35 4.81 -1.08
N LEU A 51 2.46 3.60 -0.55
CA LEU A 51 2.65 3.39 0.89
C LEU A 51 4.02 3.92 1.39
N LEU A 52 5.04 3.92 0.52
CA LEU A 52 6.36 4.53 0.76
C LEU A 52 6.40 6.06 0.49
N LEU A 53 5.27 6.74 0.70
CA LEU A 53 5.13 8.19 0.59
C LEU A 53 5.53 8.78 -0.77
N SER A 54 5.23 8.11 -1.89
CA SER A 54 5.27 8.79 -3.19
C SER A 54 4.10 9.76 -3.36
N LYS A 55 4.32 10.86 -4.09
CA LYS A 55 3.23 11.78 -4.47
C LYS A 55 2.32 11.09 -5.49
N ILE A 56 1.03 11.41 -5.42
CA ILE A 56 0.06 11.06 -6.47
C ILE A 56 -0.38 12.36 -7.14
N ASP A 57 -0.33 12.37 -8.47
CA ASP A 57 -1.08 13.30 -9.28
C ASP A 57 -2.24 12.54 -9.93
N LYS A 58 -3.47 12.70 -9.42
CA LYS A 58 -4.65 11.94 -9.91
C LYS A 58 -4.92 12.14 -11.40
N LYS A 59 -4.45 13.24 -12.01
CA LYS A 59 -4.61 13.48 -13.46
C LYS A 59 -3.65 12.64 -14.30
N ARG A 60 -2.50 12.27 -13.74
CA ARG A 60 -1.42 11.54 -14.44
C ARG A 60 -1.31 10.09 -14.01
N ASP A 61 -1.73 9.77 -12.79
CA ASP A 61 -1.69 8.44 -12.24
C ASP A 61 -2.86 7.60 -12.77
N LYS A 62 -2.58 6.73 -13.74
CA LYS A 62 -3.60 5.88 -14.37
C LYS A 62 -4.25 4.88 -13.40
N LEU A 63 -3.58 4.52 -12.30
CA LEU A 63 -4.12 3.59 -11.33
C LEU A 63 -5.07 4.34 -10.38
N PHE A 64 -4.56 5.34 -9.68
CA PHE A 64 -5.32 6.05 -8.65
C PHE A 64 -6.23 7.17 -9.18
N GLY A 65 -6.12 7.51 -10.46
CA GLY A 65 -7.09 8.33 -11.18
C GLY A 65 -8.30 7.54 -11.69
N ASN A 66 -8.35 6.22 -11.49
CA ASN A 66 -9.47 5.38 -11.87
C ASN A 66 -10.53 5.33 -10.74
N ASP A 67 -11.79 5.56 -11.09
CA ASP A 67 -12.92 5.59 -10.16
C ASP A 67 -13.13 4.29 -9.35
N LEU A 68 -12.59 3.16 -9.83
CA LEU A 68 -12.58 1.89 -9.10
C LEU A 68 -11.92 1.99 -7.71
N PHE A 69 -11.04 2.97 -7.50
CA PHE A 69 -10.32 3.18 -6.25
C PHE A 69 -10.91 4.28 -5.35
N ILE A 70 -12.06 4.86 -5.70
CA ILE A 70 -12.74 5.83 -4.83
C ILE A 70 -13.05 5.19 -3.47
N GLY A 71 -12.70 5.88 -2.39
CA GLY A 71 -12.82 5.42 -1.01
C GLY A 71 -11.90 4.25 -0.63
N GLN A 72 -10.94 3.90 -1.50
CA GLN A 72 -9.95 2.87 -1.20
C GLN A 72 -8.89 3.41 -0.25
N GLU A 73 -8.63 2.67 0.83
CA GLU A 73 -7.54 2.93 1.77
C GLU A 73 -6.56 1.77 1.72
N PHE A 74 -5.29 2.09 1.55
CA PHE A 74 -4.22 1.10 1.56
C PHE A 74 -3.47 1.19 2.88
N PHE A 75 -3.03 0.02 3.32
CA PHE A 75 -2.27 -0.18 4.55
C PHE A 75 -0.98 -0.91 4.20
N GLY A 76 0.14 -0.40 4.70
CA GLY A 76 1.46 -1.01 4.57
C GLY A 76 2.07 -1.22 5.94
N GLU A 77 2.38 -2.47 6.28
CA GLU A 77 3.12 -2.81 7.49
C GLU A 77 4.58 -3.06 7.13
N PHE A 78 5.49 -2.35 7.80
CA PHE A 78 6.92 -2.40 7.57
C PHE A 78 7.66 -2.76 8.84
N GLU A 79 8.48 -3.80 8.79
CA GLU A 79 9.42 -4.13 9.85
C GLU A 79 10.59 -3.13 9.83
N LEU A 80 10.84 -2.48 10.95
CA LEU A 80 11.91 -1.52 11.16
C LEU A 80 13.18 -2.22 11.64
N ASN A 81 14.33 -1.56 11.49
CA ASN A 81 15.64 -2.14 11.86
C ASN A 81 15.78 -2.44 13.36
N ASN A 82 14.91 -1.87 14.20
CA ASN A 82 14.88 -2.08 15.64
C ASN A 82 13.89 -3.18 16.07
N GLY A 83 13.34 -3.96 15.12
CA GLY A 83 12.38 -5.04 15.37
C GLY A 83 10.94 -4.58 15.61
N LYS A 84 10.68 -3.26 15.70
CA LYS A 84 9.32 -2.72 15.72
C LYS A 84 8.71 -2.72 14.32
N PHE A 85 7.40 -2.50 14.24
CA PHE A 85 6.67 -2.39 12.98
C PHE A 85 6.06 -1.01 12.84
N LEU A 86 6.13 -0.45 11.63
CA LEU A 86 5.43 0.77 11.26
C LEU A 86 4.26 0.39 10.37
N LEU A 87 3.05 0.74 10.81
CA LEU A 87 1.86 0.69 9.98
C LEU A 87 1.62 2.07 9.36
N VAL A 88 1.45 2.10 8.05
CA VAL A 88 1.13 3.29 7.27
C VAL A 88 -0.26 3.12 6.65
N LYS A 89 -1.17 4.08 6.84
CA LYS A 89 -2.45 4.16 6.10
C LYS A 89 -2.42 5.35 5.15
N ARG A 90 -2.88 5.13 3.91
CA ARG A 90 -3.15 6.20 2.94
C ARG A 90 -4.46 5.95 2.19
N SER A 91 -5.29 6.98 2.13
CA SER A 91 -6.52 7.01 1.35
C SER A 91 -6.26 7.51 -0.07
N VAL A 92 -6.87 6.88 -1.07
CA VAL A 92 -6.85 7.39 -2.45
C VAL A 92 -7.62 8.70 -2.57
N ASP A 93 -8.70 8.87 -1.81
CA ASP A 93 -9.51 10.09 -1.81
C ASP A 93 -8.72 11.27 -1.25
N LEU A 94 -8.08 11.05 -0.10
CA LEU A 94 -7.21 12.01 0.59
C LEU A 94 -5.72 11.67 0.39
N ALA A 95 -5.28 11.56 -0.86
CA ALA A 95 -3.93 11.13 -1.19
C ALA A 95 -2.81 12.00 -0.60
N THR A 96 -3.08 13.22 -0.13
CA THR A 96 -2.10 14.08 0.56
C THR A 96 -2.04 13.87 2.06
N LYS A 97 -2.82 12.93 2.60
CA LYS A 97 -2.87 12.58 4.01
C LYS A 97 -2.24 11.21 4.25
N VAL A 98 -1.58 11.10 5.40
CA VAL A 98 -0.87 9.88 5.82
C VAL A 98 -1.10 9.68 7.30
N SER A 99 -1.43 8.45 7.69
CA SER A 99 -1.53 8.06 9.10
C SER A 99 -0.47 7.02 9.43
N PHE A 100 0.03 7.05 10.67
CA PHE A 100 1.09 6.18 11.16
C PHE A 100 0.73 5.56 12.50
N LYS A 101 1.12 4.31 12.67
CA LYS A 101 1.12 3.63 13.97
C LYS A 101 2.41 2.87 14.15
N LEU A 102 3.07 3.07 15.29
CA LEU A 102 4.19 2.26 15.70
C LEU A 102 3.67 1.06 16.51
N LEU A 103 4.17 -0.12 16.19
CA LEU A 103 3.76 -1.38 16.77
C LEU A 103 4.99 -2.08 17.32
N ASP A 104 4.87 -2.67 18.51
CA ASP A 104 5.97 -3.47 19.07
C ASP A 104 6.09 -4.85 18.44
N ASN A 105 5.00 -5.36 17.83
CA ASN A 105 4.95 -6.65 17.15
C ASN A 105 4.19 -6.55 15.84
N LYS A 106 4.43 -7.51 14.95
CA LYS A 106 3.65 -7.73 13.73
C LYS A 106 2.17 -7.91 14.08
N LEU A 107 1.26 -7.30 13.33
CA LEU A 107 -0.18 -7.50 13.56
C LEU A 107 -0.58 -8.94 13.27
N ASP A 108 -1.57 -9.46 14.00
CA ASP A 108 -2.25 -10.69 13.61
C ASP A 108 -3.38 -10.36 12.61
N GLY A 109 -3.32 -10.95 11.42
CA GLY A 109 -4.26 -10.67 10.33
C GLY A 109 -4.10 -9.31 9.63
N PHE A 110 -5.19 -8.80 9.05
CA PHE A 110 -5.22 -7.58 8.22
C PHE A 110 -6.25 -6.59 8.78
N ILE A 111 -5.85 -5.82 9.79
CA ILE A 111 -6.75 -4.97 10.57
C ILE A 111 -6.84 -3.58 9.95
N VAL A 112 -8.06 -3.13 9.64
CA VAL A 112 -8.33 -1.80 9.05
C VAL A 112 -8.81 -0.77 10.07
N ASN A 113 -9.48 -1.22 11.13
CA ASN A 113 -9.91 -0.37 12.24
C ASN A 113 -8.78 -0.31 13.27
N VAL A 114 -7.89 0.65 13.09
CA VAL A 114 -6.71 0.85 13.90
C VAL A 114 -6.81 2.19 14.62
N ASP A 115 -6.49 2.22 15.90
CA ASP A 115 -6.31 3.46 16.66
C ASP A 115 -4.94 4.06 16.31
N TRP A 116 -4.93 5.20 15.62
CA TRP A 116 -3.73 5.77 15.03
C TRP A 116 -2.97 6.67 16.00
N ASP A 117 -1.65 6.45 16.13
CA ASP A 117 -0.81 7.34 16.94
C ASP A 117 -0.72 8.74 16.28
N ILE A 118 -0.78 8.77 14.94
CA ILE A 118 -0.85 9.97 14.12
C ILE A 118 -1.85 9.72 13.01
N GLU A 119 -2.90 10.55 12.96
CA GLU A 119 -3.93 10.47 11.93
C GLU A 119 -3.88 11.67 10.97
N ASP A 120 -4.03 11.39 9.67
CA ASP A 120 -4.18 12.37 8.59
C ASP A 120 -3.18 13.55 8.60
N LEU A 121 -1.92 13.22 8.87
CA LEU A 121 -0.80 14.15 8.75
C LEU A 121 -0.64 14.57 7.29
N SER A 122 -0.33 15.85 7.05
CA SER A 122 -0.05 16.31 5.69
C SER A 122 1.19 15.62 5.13
N PHE A 123 1.17 15.38 3.83
CA PHE A 123 2.22 14.65 3.12
C PHE A 123 3.62 15.23 3.36
N ASP A 124 3.78 16.55 3.31
CA ASP A 124 5.10 17.17 3.50
C ASP A 124 5.60 16.97 4.94
N LYS A 125 4.72 17.09 5.95
CA LYS A 125 5.06 16.78 7.36
C LYS A 125 5.33 15.29 7.59
N ALA A 126 4.62 14.42 6.88
CA ALA A 126 4.82 12.98 6.97
C ALA A 126 6.21 12.58 6.47
N LYS A 127 6.73 13.26 5.44
CA LYS A 127 8.08 13.04 4.94
C LYS A 127 9.18 13.49 5.90
N GLU A 128 8.94 14.55 6.68
CA GLU A 128 9.91 15.03 7.67
C GLU A 128 9.99 14.11 8.91
N LYS A 129 8.99 13.25 9.10
CA LYS A 129 8.85 12.40 10.28
C LYS A 129 9.40 10.98 10.10
N LEU A 130 9.63 10.55 8.86
CA LEU A 130 10.26 9.26 8.50
C LEU A 130 11.73 9.46 8.13
#